data_AF-A0AAW2JZH0-F1
#
_entry.id   AF-A0AAW2JZH0-F1
#
_cell.length_a   1.000
_cell.length_b   1.000
_cell.length_c   1.000
_cell.angle_alpha   90.00
_cell.angle_beta   90.00
_cell.angle_gamma   90.00
#
_symmetry.space_group_name_H-M   'P 1'
#
loop_
_entity.id
_entity.type
_entity.pdbx_description
1 polymer ?
#
loop_
_entity_poly.entity_id
_entity_poly.type
_entity_poly.pdbx_seq_one_letter_code
_entity_poly.pdbx_strand_id
1 'polypeptide(L)'
;MAECSKTAYIESGTSLYIKEKGRKSSVGFVVDVPPVEQFVRLRVGDLLIISRDSSDEQDTSPSSANGTHKITCPSGYLFDSVKPGEPISFDDGKIWGVIKGTSISEIVVTITYAGLKGTKLGSEKSINIPESDIRYEGLTSKDLRDLDFVAAHADMVGISFVRDVRDIVVLRQELAKRKCSKLGIVLKIETKGGFEKLPLLVLEAMKSPNPLGVMIARGDLAVECGWEKLADIQEEIISICSAAHVPVILATQVLESLVKTGVPSRAEITDAANGRRASCVMLNKGKHVVKAVSTLDTILNSQYTRAKAELKPLMLSSPVN
;
A
#
# COMPACT_ATOMS: atom_id res chain seq x y z
N MET A 1 -35.39 19.22 -0.16
CA MET A 1 -34.36 18.78 -1.12
C MET A 1 -34.30 19.84 -2.20
N ALA A 2 -33.12 20.41 -2.48
CA ALA A 2 -32.93 21.39 -3.55
C ALA A 2 -32.08 20.76 -4.65
N GLU A 3 -32.45 20.97 -5.90
CA GLU A 3 -31.78 20.39 -7.07
C GLU A 3 -31.33 21.52 -8.01
N CYS A 4 -30.13 21.40 -8.56
CA CYS A 4 -29.55 22.40 -9.44
C CYS A 4 -29.31 21.80 -10.83
N SER A 5 -29.87 22.42 -11.87
CA SER A 5 -29.74 21.98 -13.27
C SER A 5 -28.50 22.54 -13.98
N LYS A 6 -27.68 23.35 -13.29
CA LYS A 6 -26.43 23.93 -13.80
C LYS A 6 -25.31 23.68 -12.80
N THR A 7 -24.07 23.62 -13.29
CA THR A 7 -22.89 23.54 -12.41
C THR A 7 -22.86 24.75 -11.47
N ALA A 8 -22.78 24.49 -10.18
CA ALA A 8 -22.62 25.50 -9.13
C ALA A 8 -21.45 25.09 -8.25
N TYR A 9 -20.64 26.06 -7.83
CA TYR A 9 -19.55 25.86 -6.87
C TYR A 9 -20.03 26.28 -5.49
N ILE A 10 -19.78 25.44 -4.49
CA ILE A 10 -20.20 25.63 -3.10
C ILE A 10 -19.06 25.22 -2.19
N GLU A 11 -18.83 26.02 -1.16
CA GLU A 11 -17.90 25.78 -0.06
C GLU A 11 -18.63 25.91 1.28
N SER A 12 -18.02 25.38 2.34
CA SER A 12 -18.50 25.62 3.71
C SER A 12 -18.55 27.12 3.98
N GLY A 13 -19.72 27.62 4.42
CA GLY A 13 -20.02 29.04 4.58
C GLY A 13 -20.79 29.68 3.42
N THR A 14 -20.99 28.97 2.29
CA THR A 14 -21.78 29.51 1.17
C THR A 14 -23.21 29.81 1.61
N SER A 15 -23.62 31.08 1.50
CA SER A 15 -24.94 31.53 1.92
C SER A 15 -26.02 31.12 0.92
N LEU A 16 -27.08 30.50 1.40
CA LEU A 16 -28.24 30.08 0.63
C LEU A 16 -29.36 31.12 0.75
N TYR A 17 -30.02 31.42 -0.38
CA TYR A 17 -31.14 32.36 -0.42
C TYR A 17 -32.31 31.79 -1.21
N ILE A 18 -33.54 32.00 -0.72
CA ILE A 18 -34.76 31.83 -1.51
C ILE A 18 -35.09 33.19 -2.16
N LYS A 19 -35.43 33.17 -3.45
CA LYS A 19 -35.84 34.37 -4.19
C LYS A 19 -37.31 34.27 -4.58
N GLU A 20 -38.16 35.10 -3.97
CA GLU A 20 -39.59 35.20 -4.29
C GLU A 20 -39.96 36.64 -4.62
N LYS A 21 -40.65 36.86 -5.76
CA LYS A 21 -41.20 38.17 -6.18
C LYS A 21 -40.24 39.37 -5.98
N GLY A 22 -38.95 39.17 -6.27
CA GLY A 22 -37.92 40.21 -6.17
C GLY A 22 -37.27 40.38 -4.79
N ARG A 23 -37.76 39.71 -3.74
CA ARG A 23 -37.11 39.67 -2.42
C ARG A 23 -36.21 38.43 -2.29
N LYS A 24 -35.03 38.64 -1.72
CA LYS A 24 -34.09 37.56 -1.31
C LYS A 24 -34.20 37.39 0.20
N SER A 25 -34.46 36.18 0.65
CA SER A 25 -34.46 35.80 2.06
C SER A 25 -33.39 34.75 2.30
N SER A 26 -32.48 35.00 3.24
CA SER A 26 -31.45 34.03 3.65
C SER A 26 -32.12 32.82 4.31
N VAL A 27 -31.70 31.62 3.94
CA VAL A 27 -32.21 30.35 4.48
C VAL A 27 -31.17 29.56 5.26
N GLY A 28 -29.90 29.95 5.19
CA GLY A 28 -28.82 29.30 5.93
C GLY A 28 -27.51 29.29 5.16
N PHE A 29 -26.59 28.45 5.62
CA PHE A 29 -25.25 28.30 5.06
C PHE A 29 -24.98 26.83 4.78
N VAL A 30 -24.20 26.55 3.74
CA VAL A 30 -23.65 25.21 3.54
C VAL A 30 -22.60 24.95 4.62
N VAL A 31 -22.65 23.79 5.27
CA VAL A 31 -21.67 23.37 6.28
C VAL A 31 -21.09 22.03 5.88
N ASP A 32 -19.91 21.71 6.41
CA ASP A 32 -19.25 20.41 6.24
C ASP A 32 -19.06 19.98 4.77
N VAL A 33 -18.84 20.95 3.87
CA VAL A 33 -18.37 20.63 2.51
C VAL A 33 -16.98 20.01 2.64
N PRO A 34 -16.79 18.74 2.22
CA PRO A 34 -15.49 18.13 2.27
C PRO A 34 -14.51 18.95 1.42
N PRO A 35 -13.29 19.22 1.91
CA PRO A 35 -12.30 19.93 1.11
C PRO A 35 -12.03 19.16 -0.18
N VAL A 36 -11.91 19.88 -1.29
CA VAL A 36 -11.50 19.28 -2.55
C VAL A 36 -10.05 18.82 -2.39
N GLU A 37 -9.83 17.52 -2.58
CA GLU A 37 -8.51 16.91 -2.49
C GLU A 37 -7.56 17.60 -3.48
N GLN A 38 -6.56 18.32 -2.95
CA GLN A 38 -5.56 18.99 -3.76
C GLN A 38 -4.60 17.95 -4.35
N PHE A 39 -4.20 18.16 -5.59
CA PHE A 39 -3.24 17.29 -6.28
C PHE A 39 -2.36 18.09 -7.24
N VAL A 40 -1.13 17.63 -7.41
CA VAL A 40 -0.28 18.04 -8.53
C VAL A 40 -0.37 17.00 -9.64
N ARG A 41 -0.31 17.43 -10.90
CA ARG A 41 -0.32 16.52 -12.05
C ARG A 41 1.08 16.47 -12.66
N LEU A 42 1.75 15.34 -12.49
CA LEU A 42 3.12 15.12 -12.93
C LEU A 42 3.16 14.38 -14.27
N ARG A 43 4.11 14.76 -15.13
CA ARG A 43 4.41 14.20 -16.44
C ARG A 43 5.89 13.86 -16.52
N VAL A 44 6.25 13.00 -17.46
CA VAL A 44 7.65 12.68 -17.75
C VAL A 44 8.40 13.96 -18.14
N GLY A 45 9.55 14.19 -17.50
CA GLY A 45 10.37 15.38 -17.67
C GLY A 45 10.11 16.50 -16.66
N ASP A 46 9.00 16.44 -15.92
CA ASP A 46 8.72 17.43 -14.87
C ASP A 46 9.78 17.35 -13.76
N LEU A 47 10.02 18.49 -13.12
CA LEU A 47 10.79 18.58 -11.88
C LEU A 47 9.84 18.63 -10.68
N LEU A 48 10.09 17.77 -9.69
CA LEU A 48 9.36 17.74 -8.43
C LEU A 48 10.32 18.08 -7.29
N ILE A 49 10.00 19.13 -6.54
CA ILE A 49 10.71 19.56 -5.33
C ILE A 49 9.93 19.04 -4.13
N ILE A 50 10.57 18.25 -3.28
CA ILE A 50 10.01 17.77 -2.02
C ILE A 50 10.65 18.60 -0.90
N SER A 51 9.85 19.33 -0.14
CA SER A 51 10.32 20.19 0.95
C SER A 51 10.00 19.60 2.32
N ARG A 52 10.90 19.81 3.30
CA ARG A 52 10.81 19.26 4.67
C ARG A 52 9.78 20.00 5.52
N ASP A 53 9.64 21.31 5.33
CA ASP A 53 8.76 22.16 6.13
C ASP A 53 7.53 22.63 5.34
N SER A 54 6.38 22.69 6.03
CA SER A 54 5.16 23.31 5.53
C SER A 54 5.12 24.83 5.76
N SER A 55 6.24 25.45 6.17
CA SER A 55 6.30 26.86 6.58
C SER A 55 6.09 27.84 5.42
N ASP A 56 6.13 27.39 4.17
CA ASP A 56 5.62 28.14 3.02
C ASP A 56 4.11 27.89 2.85
N GLU A 57 3.31 28.29 3.84
CA GLU A 57 1.88 28.55 3.63
C GLU A 57 1.74 29.81 2.75
N GLN A 58 1.99 29.66 1.45
CA GLN A 58 1.43 30.43 0.33
C GLN A 58 2.31 30.24 -0.91
N ASP A 59 2.24 29.06 -1.52
CA ASP A 59 2.30 28.99 -2.98
C ASP A 59 1.35 27.91 -3.51
N THR A 60 0.07 28.06 -3.18
CA THR A 60 -1.03 27.31 -3.83
C THR A 60 -1.34 27.84 -5.23
N SER A 61 -0.42 28.60 -5.82
CA SER A 61 -0.47 28.95 -7.24
C SER A 61 -0.30 27.67 -8.05
N PRO A 62 -1.22 27.32 -8.96
CA PRO A 62 -0.92 26.36 -10.01
C PRO A 62 0.02 27.03 -11.03
N SER A 63 1.20 27.51 -10.63
CA SER A 63 2.21 28.01 -11.56
C SER A 63 2.99 26.84 -12.13
N SER A 64 2.26 25.98 -12.86
CA SER A 64 2.81 24.97 -13.77
C SER A 64 3.41 25.61 -15.04
N ALA A 65 3.99 26.81 -14.94
CA ALA A 65 4.45 27.54 -16.11
C ALA A 65 5.69 26.87 -16.75
N ASN A 66 6.48 26.14 -15.96
CA ASN A 66 7.76 25.56 -16.40
C ASN A 66 7.95 24.06 -16.05
N GLY A 67 6.87 23.30 -15.83
CA GLY A 67 6.97 21.86 -15.50
C GLY A 67 7.68 21.57 -14.16
N THR A 68 7.70 22.55 -13.25
CA THR A 68 8.23 22.39 -11.89
C THR A 68 7.09 22.39 -10.88
N HIS A 69 7.12 21.46 -9.93
CA HIS A 69 6.10 21.24 -8.91
C HIS A 69 6.74 21.14 -7.53
N LYS A 70 6.05 21.57 -6.48
CA LYS A 70 6.51 21.47 -5.08
C LYS A 70 5.48 20.70 -4.24
N ILE A 71 5.97 19.80 -3.39
CA ILE A 71 5.18 19.09 -2.37
C ILE A 71 5.95 19.13 -1.03
N THR A 72 5.26 18.81 0.06
CA THR A 72 5.86 18.71 1.39
C THR A 72 5.90 17.27 1.86
N CYS A 73 6.95 16.90 2.59
CA CYS A 73 7.05 15.63 3.28
C CYS A 73 7.61 15.87 4.69
N PRO A 74 6.82 15.64 5.75
CA PRO A 74 7.27 15.89 7.13
C PRO A 74 8.28 14.83 7.63
N SER A 75 8.50 13.75 6.87
CA SER A 75 9.41 12.69 7.26
C SER A 75 10.86 13.11 7.04
N GLY A 76 11.53 13.52 8.11
CA GLY A 76 12.96 13.85 8.09
C GLY A 76 13.85 12.71 7.57
N TYR A 77 13.46 11.47 7.83
CA TYR A 77 14.17 10.28 7.36
C TYR A 77 14.36 10.24 5.85
N LEU A 78 13.41 10.79 5.07
CA LEU A 78 13.54 10.85 3.62
C LEU A 78 14.78 11.67 3.22
N PHE A 79 14.91 12.89 3.76
CA PHE A 79 16.01 13.82 3.47
C PHE A 79 17.36 13.30 3.92
N ASP A 80 17.38 12.55 5.02
CA ASP A 80 18.62 12.04 5.62
C ASP A 80 19.11 10.75 4.93
N SER A 81 18.28 10.09 4.11
CA SER A 81 18.56 8.76 3.55
C SER A 81 18.90 8.74 2.05
N VAL A 82 18.30 9.64 1.27
CA VAL A 82 18.38 9.57 -0.19
C VAL A 82 19.69 10.13 -0.76
N LYS A 83 20.10 9.65 -1.94
CA LYS A 83 21.26 10.18 -2.68
C LYS A 83 20.89 10.54 -4.12
N PRO A 84 21.58 11.55 -4.71
CA PRO A 84 21.47 11.82 -6.13
C PRO A 84 21.76 10.58 -6.98
N GLY A 85 20.96 10.36 -8.01
CA GLY A 85 21.01 9.20 -8.91
C GLY A 85 20.10 8.05 -8.50
N GLU A 86 19.62 8.00 -7.25
CA GLU A 86 18.74 6.93 -6.79
C GLU A 86 17.32 7.08 -7.37
N PRO A 87 16.62 5.96 -7.65
CA PRO A 87 15.22 5.98 -8.05
C PRO A 87 14.32 6.31 -6.86
N ILE A 88 13.22 7.00 -7.14
CA ILE A 88 12.16 7.31 -6.17
C ILE A 88 10.80 7.13 -6.86
N SER A 89 9.83 6.58 -6.13
CA SER A 89 8.48 6.37 -6.65
C SER A 89 7.42 6.96 -5.73
N PHE A 90 6.25 7.25 -6.29
CA PHE A 90 5.11 7.85 -5.59
C PHE A 90 3.80 7.14 -5.90
N ASP A 91 2.88 7.14 -4.94
CA ASP A 91 1.53 6.57 -5.05
C ASP A 91 1.56 5.13 -5.56
N ASP A 92 2.30 4.29 -4.83
CA ASP A 92 2.48 2.85 -5.07
C ASP A 92 3.08 2.55 -6.46
N GLY A 93 4.10 3.33 -6.84
CA GLY A 93 4.81 3.17 -8.10
C GLY A 93 4.06 3.67 -9.34
N LYS A 94 2.96 4.42 -9.20
CA LYS A 94 2.26 5.05 -10.35
C LYS A 94 3.05 6.20 -10.98
N ILE A 95 4.01 6.75 -10.23
CA ILE A 95 4.92 7.80 -10.68
C ILE A 95 6.33 7.38 -10.28
N TRP A 96 7.28 7.50 -11.19
CA TRP A 96 8.70 7.31 -10.87
C TRP A 96 9.51 8.53 -11.28
N GLY A 97 10.60 8.73 -10.56
CA GLY A 97 11.61 9.71 -10.88
C GLY A 97 13.00 9.27 -10.46
N VAL A 98 13.96 10.12 -10.76
CA VAL A 98 15.35 9.99 -10.34
C VAL A 98 15.73 11.23 -9.56
N ILE A 99 16.34 11.03 -8.39
CA ILE A 99 16.79 12.09 -7.53
C ILE A 99 17.95 12.82 -8.21
N LYS A 100 17.82 14.13 -8.43
CA LYS A 100 18.84 14.98 -9.05
C LYS A 100 19.73 15.66 -8.04
N GLY A 101 19.17 16.04 -6.90
CA GLY A 101 19.88 16.77 -5.87
C GLY A 101 19.18 16.62 -4.53
N THR A 102 19.97 16.69 -3.46
CA THR A 102 19.52 16.53 -2.09
C THR A 102 20.15 17.63 -1.24
N SER A 103 19.36 18.17 -0.31
CA SER A 103 19.80 19.11 0.71
C SER A 103 19.07 18.78 2.01
N ILE A 104 19.39 19.50 3.09
CA ILE A 104 18.76 19.26 4.39
C ILE A 104 17.25 19.60 4.41
N SER A 105 16.80 20.47 3.50
CA SER A 105 15.43 20.99 3.43
C SER A 105 14.67 20.60 2.18
N GLU A 106 15.37 20.24 1.09
CA GLU A 106 14.76 19.96 -0.21
C GLU A 106 15.42 18.77 -0.94
N ILE A 107 14.58 18.00 -1.63
CA ILE A 107 14.98 16.97 -2.59
C ILE A 107 14.41 17.35 -3.95
N VAL A 108 15.25 17.30 -4.99
CA VAL A 108 14.85 17.58 -6.37
C VAL A 108 14.81 16.28 -7.15
N VAL A 109 13.67 16.00 -7.78
CA VAL A 109 13.41 14.78 -8.53
C VAL A 109 13.05 15.13 -9.97
N THR A 110 13.63 14.44 -10.95
CA THR A 110 13.12 14.47 -12.32
C THR A 110 12.18 13.29 -12.53
N ILE A 111 10.95 13.53 -12.96
CA ILE A 111 9.96 12.49 -13.23
C ILE A 111 10.34 11.73 -14.50
N THR A 112 10.50 10.41 -14.39
CA THR A 112 10.87 9.50 -15.48
C THR A 112 9.70 8.64 -15.93
N TYR A 113 8.67 8.47 -15.09
CA TYR A 113 7.47 7.73 -15.43
C TYR A 113 6.22 8.41 -14.85
N ALA A 114 5.22 8.58 -15.71
CA ALA A 114 3.86 8.96 -15.36
C ALA A 114 2.92 8.52 -16.49
N GLY A 115 1.61 8.47 -16.23
CA GLY A 115 0.62 8.14 -17.26
C GLY A 115 0.65 9.15 -18.42
N LEU A 116 0.18 8.73 -19.60
CA LEU A 116 0.27 9.52 -20.85
C LEU A 116 -0.30 10.95 -20.75
N LYS A 117 -1.34 11.15 -19.93
CA LYS A 117 -1.96 12.47 -19.69
C LYS A 117 -1.46 13.15 -18.40
N GLY A 118 -0.35 12.66 -17.85
CA GLY A 118 0.12 12.92 -16.50
C GLY A 118 -0.67 12.17 -15.43
N THR A 119 0.00 11.85 -14.32
CA THR A 119 -0.57 11.19 -13.15
C THR A 119 -0.83 12.24 -12.05
N LYS A 120 -1.95 12.11 -11.34
CA LYS A 120 -2.24 12.96 -10.18
C LYS A 120 -1.51 12.42 -8.95
N LEU A 121 -0.74 13.26 -8.28
CA LEU A 121 -0.20 13.00 -6.96
C LEU A 121 -0.99 13.84 -5.95
N GLY A 122 -1.81 13.18 -5.14
CA GLY A 122 -2.62 13.81 -4.10
C GLY A 122 -1.89 13.90 -2.76
N SER A 123 -2.59 14.36 -1.73
CA SER A 123 -2.09 14.30 -0.35
C SER A 123 -1.95 12.86 0.16
N GLU A 124 -1.06 12.67 1.14
CA GLU A 124 -0.86 11.42 1.87
C GLU A 124 -0.56 10.19 0.99
N LYS A 125 0.02 10.42 -0.20
CA LYS A 125 0.48 9.33 -1.06
C LYS A 125 1.83 8.80 -0.62
N SER A 126 2.04 7.51 -0.83
CA SER A 126 3.29 6.81 -0.52
C SER A 126 4.46 7.40 -1.31
N ILE A 127 5.63 7.37 -0.68
CA ILE A 127 6.93 7.65 -1.29
C ILE A 127 7.80 6.43 -1.01
N ASN A 128 8.39 5.84 -2.04
CA ASN A 128 9.27 4.68 -1.91
C ASN A 128 10.65 5.02 -2.49
N ILE A 129 11.71 4.60 -1.79
CA ILE A 129 13.12 4.87 -2.11
C ILE A 129 13.91 3.56 -2.03
N PRO A 130 13.71 2.65 -3.00
CA PRO A 130 14.10 1.24 -2.88
C PRO A 130 15.60 1.00 -2.80
N GLU A 131 16.43 1.95 -3.23
CA GLU A 131 17.89 1.85 -3.18
C GLU A 131 18.50 2.60 -1.98
N SER A 132 17.70 3.36 -1.23
CA SER A 132 18.18 4.13 -0.09
C SER A 132 18.04 3.33 1.21
N ASP A 133 19.07 3.39 2.06
CA ASP A 133 19.01 2.82 3.42
C ASP A 133 18.29 3.78 4.36
N ILE A 134 16.97 3.64 4.50
CA ILE A 134 16.21 4.39 5.50
C ILE A 134 16.62 3.88 6.87
N ARG A 135 17.38 4.65 7.66
CA ARG A 135 17.64 4.27 9.05
C ARG A 135 16.49 4.67 9.96
N TYR A 136 15.39 3.94 9.86
CA TYR A 136 14.27 4.09 10.78
C TYR A 136 14.60 3.46 12.13
N GLU A 137 14.45 4.24 13.20
CA GLU A 137 14.68 3.78 14.57
C GLU A 137 13.49 2.96 15.08
N GLY A 138 13.52 1.63 14.86
CA GLY A 138 12.66 0.68 15.56
C GLY A 138 11.15 0.94 15.43
N LEU A 139 10.45 1.18 16.56
CA LEU A 139 9.02 1.45 16.62
C LEU A 139 8.80 2.95 16.86
N THR A 140 7.92 3.62 16.11
CA THR A 140 7.59 5.02 16.40
C THR A 140 6.88 5.18 17.74
N SER A 141 6.83 6.41 18.24
CA SER A 141 5.97 6.77 19.37
C SER A 141 4.49 6.43 19.12
N LYS A 142 4.02 6.42 17.87
CA LYS A 142 2.67 5.96 17.54
C LYS A 142 2.57 4.45 17.70
N ASP A 143 3.50 3.70 17.12
CA ASP A 143 3.55 2.23 17.23
C ASP A 143 3.57 1.79 18.70
N LEU A 144 4.34 2.47 19.56
CA LEU A 144 4.39 2.17 21.00
C LEU A 144 3.04 2.38 21.70
N ARG A 145 2.29 3.43 21.35
CA ARG A 145 0.94 3.67 21.88
C ARG A 145 -0.06 2.65 21.35
N ASP A 146 0.00 2.34 20.06
CA ASP A 146 -0.86 1.33 19.45
C ASP A 146 -0.59 -0.05 20.06
N LEU A 147 0.67 -0.35 20.40
CA LEU A 147 1.05 -1.59 21.05
C LEU A 147 0.41 -1.76 22.43
N ASP A 148 0.18 -0.67 23.18
CA ASP A 148 -0.56 -0.73 24.45
C ASP A 148 -1.99 -1.23 24.26
N PHE A 149 -2.66 -0.78 23.19
CA PHE A 149 -4.00 -1.24 22.84
C PHE A 149 -3.98 -2.68 22.32
N VAL A 150 -3.08 -2.99 21.38
CA VAL A 150 -2.96 -4.32 20.78
C VAL A 150 -2.65 -5.38 21.84
N ALA A 151 -1.79 -5.07 22.80
CA ALA A 151 -1.41 -5.93 23.92
C ALA A 151 -2.62 -6.43 24.75
N ALA A 152 -3.70 -5.65 24.82
CA ALA A 152 -4.90 -5.97 25.60
C ALA A 152 -6.03 -6.60 24.76
N HIS A 153 -6.00 -6.43 23.42
CA HIS A 153 -7.18 -6.67 22.58
C HIS A 153 -6.96 -7.60 21.39
N ALA A 154 -5.71 -7.93 21.04
CA ALA A 154 -5.41 -8.72 19.85
C ALA A 154 -4.73 -10.05 20.21
N ASP A 155 -4.89 -11.03 19.31
CA ASP A 155 -4.17 -12.31 19.38
C ASP A 155 -2.79 -12.23 18.74
N MET A 156 -2.61 -11.33 17.76
CA MET A 156 -1.37 -11.13 17.04
C MET A 156 -1.13 -9.66 16.68
N VAL A 157 0.15 -9.29 16.55
CA VAL A 157 0.60 -7.98 16.06
C VAL A 157 1.43 -8.14 14.79
N GLY A 158 1.16 -7.31 13.78
CA GLY A 158 1.98 -7.22 12.58
C GLY A 158 3.06 -6.16 12.72
N ILE A 159 4.30 -6.50 12.41
CA ILE A 159 5.39 -5.54 12.31
C ILE A 159 5.59 -5.16 10.84
N SER A 160 5.40 -3.87 10.53
CA SER A 160 5.57 -3.32 9.18
C SER A 160 7.04 -2.99 8.91
N PHE A 161 7.42 -3.01 7.64
CA PHE A 161 8.74 -2.64 7.12
C PHE A 161 9.90 -3.34 7.85
N VAL A 162 9.72 -4.63 8.17
CA VAL A 162 10.78 -5.43 8.78
C VAL A 162 11.95 -5.52 7.81
N ARG A 163 13.15 -5.19 8.29
CA ARG A 163 14.38 -5.15 7.47
C ARG A 163 15.54 -5.85 8.14
N ASP A 164 15.51 -5.99 9.47
CA ASP A 164 16.58 -6.62 10.22
C ASP A 164 16.09 -7.34 11.47
N VAL A 165 16.91 -8.26 11.99
CA VAL A 165 16.62 -8.99 13.25
C VAL A 165 16.45 -8.02 14.41
N ARG A 166 17.09 -6.84 14.35
CA ARG A 166 16.93 -5.79 15.37
C ARG A 166 15.48 -5.34 15.53
N ASP A 167 14.69 -5.27 14.45
CA ASP A 167 13.29 -4.84 14.50
C ASP A 167 12.45 -5.80 15.37
N ILE A 168 12.73 -7.10 15.24
CA ILE A 168 12.08 -8.15 16.04
C ILE A 168 12.53 -8.08 17.50
N VAL A 169 13.82 -7.85 17.76
CA VAL A 169 14.35 -7.71 19.12
C VAL A 169 13.71 -6.51 19.84
N VAL A 170 13.59 -5.37 19.18
CA VAL A 170 12.94 -4.16 19.74
C VAL A 170 11.48 -4.44 20.07
N LEU A 171 10.72 -5.05 19.14
CA LEU A 171 9.33 -5.43 19.41
C LEU A 171 9.22 -6.37 20.62
N ARG A 172 10.07 -7.40 20.72
CA ARG A 172 10.06 -8.35 21.84
C ARG A 172 10.35 -7.66 23.18
N GLN A 173 11.26 -6.70 23.21
CA GLN A 173 11.54 -5.90 24.42
C GLN A 173 10.30 -5.09 24.84
N GLU A 174 9.61 -4.47 23.88
CA GLU A 174 8.40 -3.70 24.15
C GLU A 174 7.21 -4.57 24.60
N LEU A 175 7.08 -5.77 24.04
CA LEU A 175 6.10 -6.76 24.49
C LEU A 175 6.41 -7.30 25.90
N ALA A 176 7.69 -7.51 26.21
CA ALA A 176 8.12 -7.95 27.54
C ALA A 176 7.80 -6.90 28.62
N LYS A 177 8.03 -5.61 28.34
CA LYS A 177 7.64 -4.50 29.24
C LYS A 177 6.14 -4.51 29.57
N ARG A 178 5.31 -4.94 28.61
CA ARG A 178 3.85 -5.06 28.73
C ARG A 178 3.38 -6.41 29.28
N LYS A 179 4.30 -7.34 29.54
CA LYS A 179 4.02 -8.73 29.96
C LYS A 179 3.16 -9.51 28.94
N CYS A 180 3.25 -9.18 27.65
CA CYS A 180 2.48 -9.81 26.57
C CYS A 180 3.32 -10.86 25.83
N SER A 181 3.83 -11.85 26.56
CA SER A 181 4.70 -12.91 26.02
C SER A 181 3.97 -13.97 25.18
N LYS A 182 2.64 -13.87 25.02
CA LYS A 182 1.83 -14.79 24.23
C LYS A 182 1.28 -14.20 22.92
N LEU A 183 1.37 -12.88 22.76
CA LEU A 183 0.86 -12.18 21.58
C LEU A 183 1.62 -12.66 20.34
N GLY A 184 0.93 -13.22 19.34
CA GLY A 184 1.58 -13.66 18.12
C GLY A 184 2.20 -12.52 17.33
N ILE A 185 3.18 -12.83 16.49
CA ILE A 185 3.90 -11.85 15.67
C ILE A 185 3.72 -12.22 14.20
N VAL A 186 3.36 -11.24 13.38
CA VAL A 186 3.35 -11.36 11.92
C VAL A 186 4.45 -10.48 11.34
N LEU A 187 5.45 -11.08 10.69
CA LEU A 187 6.49 -10.35 9.97
C LEU A 187 5.94 -9.92 8.61
N LYS A 188 5.77 -8.61 8.38
CA LYS A 188 5.33 -8.10 7.08
C LYS A 188 6.55 -7.87 6.18
N ILE A 189 6.65 -8.67 5.12
CA ILE A 189 7.71 -8.58 4.13
C ILE A 189 7.26 -7.60 3.06
N GLU A 190 7.74 -6.36 3.21
CA GLU A 190 7.39 -5.19 2.40
C GLU A 190 8.59 -4.63 1.64
N THR A 191 9.80 -4.91 2.11
CA THR A 191 11.04 -4.31 1.62
C THR A 191 11.98 -5.35 1.02
N LYS A 192 12.86 -4.91 0.13
CA LYS A 192 13.94 -5.75 -0.40
C LYS A 192 14.82 -6.33 0.70
N GLY A 193 15.22 -5.51 1.68
CA GLY A 193 16.03 -5.96 2.81
C GLY A 193 15.34 -7.00 3.70
N GLY A 194 14.02 -6.86 3.89
CA GLY A 194 13.21 -7.84 4.61
C GLY A 194 13.13 -9.19 3.88
N PHE A 195 13.00 -9.16 2.55
CA PHE A 195 13.03 -10.36 1.72
C PHE A 195 14.40 -11.05 1.73
N GLU A 196 15.48 -10.32 1.44
CA GLU A 196 16.86 -10.87 1.39
C GLU A 196 17.30 -11.52 2.71
N LYS A 197 16.79 -11.01 3.85
CA LYS A 197 17.10 -11.54 5.18
C LYS A 197 16.00 -12.43 5.76
N LEU A 198 14.98 -12.80 4.98
CA LEU A 198 13.82 -13.55 5.48
C LEU A 198 14.20 -14.77 6.33
N PRO A 199 15.15 -15.65 5.94
CA PRO A 199 15.55 -16.78 6.78
C PRO A 199 16.07 -16.37 8.17
N LEU A 200 16.84 -15.28 8.25
CA LEU A 200 17.37 -14.76 9.52
C LEU A 200 16.25 -14.16 10.37
N LEU A 201 15.32 -13.44 9.75
CA LEU A 201 14.17 -12.85 10.44
C LEU A 201 13.26 -13.92 11.03
N VAL A 202 12.95 -14.95 10.24
CA VAL A 202 12.16 -16.11 10.71
C VAL A 202 12.88 -16.81 11.86
N LEU A 203 14.17 -17.10 11.73
CA LEU A 203 14.95 -17.75 12.78
C LEU A 203 14.98 -16.92 14.07
N GLU A 204 15.15 -15.60 13.98
CA GLU A 204 15.12 -14.72 15.16
C GLU A 204 13.74 -14.73 15.82
N ALA A 205 12.66 -14.64 15.04
CA ALA A 205 11.30 -14.68 15.57
C ALA A 205 10.98 -16.01 16.26
N MET A 206 11.48 -17.13 15.72
CA MET A 206 11.32 -18.47 16.30
C MET A 206 12.05 -18.67 17.65
N LYS A 207 12.96 -17.76 18.04
CA LYS A 207 13.53 -17.77 19.41
C LYS A 207 12.51 -17.40 20.48
N SER A 208 11.33 -16.94 20.09
CA SER A 208 10.22 -16.63 20.98
C SER A 208 9.15 -17.74 20.90
N PRO A 209 8.50 -18.10 22.02
CA PRO A 209 7.40 -19.08 22.00
C PRO A 209 6.09 -18.51 21.43
N ASN A 210 6.09 -17.24 21.01
CA ASN A 210 4.92 -16.57 20.43
C ASN A 210 4.54 -17.23 19.09
N PRO A 211 3.23 -17.35 18.78
CA PRO A 211 2.80 -17.74 17.44
C PRO A 211 3.41 -16.82 16.38
N LEU A 212 3.93 -17.39 15.30
CA LEU A 212 4.60 -16.65 14.23
C LEU A 212 3.82 -16.80 12.92
N GLY A 213 3.69 -15.72 12.18
CA GLY A 213 3.28 -15.73 10.79
C GLY A 213 4.15 -14.81 9.94
N VAL A 214 4.13 -15.03 8.63
CA VAL A 214 4.78 -14.14 7.65
C VAL A 214 3.71 -13.63 6.69
N MET A 215 3.72 -12.32 6.43
CA MET A 215 2.82 -11.69 5.47
C MET A 215 3.61 -11.24 4.24
N ILE A 216 3.15 -11.63 3.05
CA ILE A 216 3.67 -11.14 1.78
C ILE A 216 2.85 -9.90 1.41
N ALA A 217 3.42 -8.71 1.63
CA ALA A 217 2.78 -7.44 1.32
C ALA A 217 3.16 -7.01 -0.10
N ARG A 218 2.50 -7.64 -1.07
CA ARG A 218 2.85 -7.58 -2.49
C ARG A 218 2.88 -6.17 -3.10
N GLY A 219 2.01 -5.28 -2.66
CA GLY A 219 1.97 -3.89 -3.13
C GLY A 219 3.30 -3.18 -2.89
N ASP A 220 3.71 -3.11 -1.64
CA ASP A 220 5.00 -2.50 -1.25
C ASP A 220 6.18 -3.28 -1.82
N LEU A 221 6.13 -4.61 -1.73
CA LEU A 221 7.23 -5.47 -2.17
C LEU A 221 7.48 -5.40 -3.69
N ALA A 222 6.43 -5.19 -4.49
CA ALA A 222 6.57 -5.00 -5.93
C ALA A 222 7.23 -3.66 -6.28
N VAL A 223 6.92 -2.61 -5.51
CA VAL A 223 7.57 -1.30 -5.67
C VAL A 223 9.05 -1.39 -5.27
N GLU A 224 9.35 -2.16 -4.22
CA GLU A 224 10.71 -2.31 -3.68
C GLU A 224 11.61 -3.24 -4.50
N CYS A 225 11.07 -4.35 -5.02
CA CYS A 225 11.88 -5.37 -5.69
C CYS A 225 11.69 -5.43 -7.21
N GLY A 226 10.73 -4.69 -7.75
CA GLY A 226 10.33 -4.74 -9.16
C GLY A 226 9.13 -5.67 -9.38
N TRP A 227 8.19 -5.21 -10.20
CA TRP A 227 6.94 -5.92 -10.51
C TRP A 227 7.19 -7.26 -11.22
N GLU A 228 8.23 -7.33 -12.04
CA GLU A 228 8.58 -8.50 -12.84
C GLU A 228 9.08 -9.68 -11.98
N LYS A 229 9.61 -9.41 -10.78
CA LYS A 229 10.14 -10.44 -9.87
C LYS A 229 9.13 -10.88 -8.82
N LEU A 230 7.99 -10.19 -8.71
CA LEU A 230 7.05 -10.39 -7.61
C LEU A 230 6.53 -11.83 -7.52
N ALA A 231 6.30 -12.48 -8.66
CA ALA A 231 5.88 -13.88 -8.70
C ALA A 231 6.95 -14.80 -8.08
N ASP A 232 8.20 -14.68 -8.50
CA ASP A 232 9.31 -15.50 -8.00
C ASP A 232 9.57 -15.23 -6.51
N ILE A 233 9.53 -13.97 -6.09
CA ILE A 233 9.69 -13.57 -4.68
C ILE A 233 8.58 -14.18 -3.81
N GLN A 234 7.33 -14.13 -4.26
CA GLN A 234 6.22 -14.75 -3.53
C GLN A 234 6.44 -16.26 -3.33
N GLU A 235 6.87 -16.94 -4.40
CA GLU A 235 7.15 -18.37 -4.40
C GLU A 235 8.28 -18.74 -3.44
N GLU A 236 9.35 -17.95 -3.44
CA GLU A 236 10.48 -18.13 -2.54
C GLU A 236 10.08 -17.92 -1.07
N ILE A 237 9.31 -16.87 -0.76
CA ILE A 237 8.81 -16.63 0.60
C ILE A 237 7.93 -17.80 1.07
N ILE A 238 7.01 -18.28 0.23
CA ILE A 238 6.15 -19.43 0.55
C ILE A 238 7.00 -20.68 0.80
N SER A 239 8.00 -20.94 -0.03
CA SER A 239 8.89 -22.10 0.09
C SER A 239 9.67 -22.08 1.40
N ILE A 240 10.32 -20.95 1.72
CA ILE A 240 11.08 -20.76 2.97
C ILE A 240 10.18 -20.94 4.19
N CYS A 241 9.01 -20.30 4.20
CA CYS A 241 8.09 -20.37 5.35
C CYS A 241 7.49 -21.76 5.51
N SER A 242 7.15 -22.45 4.40
CA SER A 242 6.68 -23.84 4.41
C SER A 242 7.73 -24.78 5.02
N ALA A 243 9.00 -24.63 4.62
CA ALA A 243 10.11 -25.41 5.19
C ALA A 243 10.32 -25.13 6.69
N ALA A 244 10.04 -23.91 7.15
CA ALA A 244 10.10 -23.51 8.55
C ALA A 244 8.81 -23.82 9.35
N HIS A 245 7.79 -24.39 8.71
CA HIS A 245 6.45 -24.58 9.28
C HIS A 245 5.80 -23.28 9.81
N VAL A 246 6.07 -22.16 9.14
CA VAL A 246 5.50 -20.85 9.47
C VAL A 246 4.35 -20.52 8.51
N PRO A 247 3.14 -20.21 9.02
CA PRO A 247 2.02 -19.85 8.17
C PRO A 247 2.27 -18.55 7.39
N VAL A 248 1.85 -18.55 6.13
CA VAL A 248 2.00 -17.40 5.23
C VAL A 248 0.64 -16.77 4.96
N ILE A 249 0.60 -15.44 5.06
CA ILE A 249 -0.54 -14.59 4.71
C ILE A 249 -0.22 -13.93 3.37
N LEU A 250 -1.00 -14.25 2.34
CA LEU A 250 -0.95 -13.54 1.06
C LEU A 250 -1.77 -12.25 1.19
N ALA A 251 -1.12 -11.09 1.12
CA ALA A 251 -1.77 -9.80 1.35
C ALA A 251 -1.60 -8.84 0.18
N THR A 252 -2.47 -7.82 0.19
CA THR A 252 -2.57 -6.72 -0.78
C THR A 252 -2.91 -7.18 -2.20
N GLN A 253 -3.65 -6.35 -2.94
CA GLN A 253 -3.97 -6.58 -4.36
C GLN A 253 -4.76 -7.88 -4.68
N VAL A 254 -5.22 -8.64 -3.67
CA VAL A 254 -6.12 -9.77 -3.89
C VAL A 254 -7.54 -9.25 -4.08
N LEU A 255 -8.14 -9.50 -5.26
CA LEU A 255 -9.50 -9.06 -5.60
C LEU A 255 -9.74 -7.56 -5.36
N GLU A 256 -8.71 -6.73 -5.56
CA GLU A 256 -8.72 -5.31 -5.22
C GLU A 256 -9.81 -4.53 -5.96
N SER A 257 -9.97 -4.80 -7.26
CA SER A 257 -11.02 -4.19 -8.09
C SER A 257 -12.40 -4.61 -7.62
N LEU A 258 -12.58 -5.90 -7.27
CA LEU A 258 -13.85 -6.36 -6.70
C LEU A 258 -14.17 -5.66 -5.39
N VAL A 259 -13.21 -5.54 -4.47
CA VAL A 259 -13.38 -4.83 -3.19
C VAL A 259 -13.78 -3.36 -3.41
N LYS A 260 -13.18 -2.69 -4.41
CA LYS A 260 -13.39 -1.25 -4.69
C LYS A 260 -14.64 -0.95 -5.54
N THR A 261 -14.82 -1.67 -6.64
CA THR A 261 -15.80 -1.37 -7.70
C THR A 261 -16.93 -2.40 -7.82
N GLY A 262 -16.79 -3.54 -7.15
CA GLY A 262 -17.76 -4.62 -7.19
C GLY A 262 -17.56 -5.61 -8.36
N VAL A 263 -16.56 -5.38 -9.21
CA VAL A 263 -16.25 -6.21 -10.38
C VAL A 263 -14.77 -6.63 -10.36
N PRO A 264 -14.45 -7.94 -10.30
CA PRO A 264 -13.08 -8.41 -10.39
C PRO A 264 -12.61 -8.44 -11.85
N SER A 265 -11.30 -8.33 -12.05
CA SER A 265 -10.66 -8.70 -13.32
C SER A 265 -10.41 -10.22 -13.40
N ARG A 266 -10.21 -10.75 -14.61
CA ARG A 266 -9.82 -12.16 -14.78
C ARG A 266 -8.49 -12.49 -14.12
N ALA A 267 -7.54 -11.55 -14.17
CA ALA A 267 -6.23 -11.71 -13.54
C ALA A 267 -6.36 -11.85 -12.02
N GLU A 268 -7.22 -11.05 -11.38
CA GLU A 268 -7.47 -11.12 -9.93
C GLU A 268 -8.11 -12.44 -9.50
N ILE A 269 -8.96 -13.04 -10.34
CA ILE A 269 -9.55 -14.36 -10.06
C ILE A 269 -8.47 -15.45 -10.07
N THR A 270 -7.59 -15.43 -11.07
CA THR A 270 -6.45 -16.37 -11.16
C THR A 270 -5.48 -16.17 -10.00
N ASP A 271 -5.19 -14.92 -9.64
CA ASP A 271 -4.33 -14.57 -8.50
C ASP A 271 -4.92 -15.07 -7.17
N ALA A 272 -6.22 -14.81 -6.92
CA ALA A 272 -6.91 -15.32 -5.74
C ALA A 272 -6.91 -16.86 -5.68
N ALA A 273 -7.00 -17.53 -6.82
CA ALA A 273 -6.91 -18.98 -6.92
C ALA A 273 -5.51 -19.52 -6.54
N ASN A 274 -4.44 -18.77 -6.86
CA ASN A 274 -3.07 -19.09 -6.43
C ASN A 274 -2.89 -18.90 -4.92
N GLY A 275 -3.72 -18.07 -4.28
CA GLY A 275 -3.77 -17.89 -2.83
C GLY A 275 -4.00 -19.17 -2.02
N ARG A 276 -4.47 -20.27 -2.64
CA ARG A 276 -4.57 -21.60 -1.99
C ARG A 276 -3.25 -22.16 -1.46
N ARG A 277 -2.13 -21.62 -1.94
CA ARG A 277 -0.79 -22.01 -1.50
C ARG A 277 -0.35 -21.31 -0.21
N ALA A 278 -1.02 -20.23 0.15
CA ALA A 278 -0.83 -19.55 1.41
C ALA A 278 -1.74 -20.16 2.48
N SER A 279 -1.38 -19.96 3.75
CA SER A 279 -2.20 -20.39 4.89
C SER A 279 -3.42 -19.49 5.08
N CYS A 280 -3.32 -18.23 4.65
CA CYS A 280 -4.37 -17.23 4.74
C CYS A 280 -4.26 -16.25 3.56
N VAL A 281 -5.40 -15.70 3.15
CA VAL A 281 -5.48 -14.66 2.14
C VAL A 281 -6.17 -13.44 2.75
N MET A 282 -5.51 -12.29 2.70
CA MET A 282 -5.99 -11.03 3.25
C MET A 282 -6.63 -10.17 2.16
N LEU A 283 -7.84 -9.66 2.42
CA LEU A 283 -8.53 -8.68 1.58
C LEU A 283 -8.43 -7.27 2.18
N ASN A 284 -8.32 -6.27 1.32
CA ASN A 284 -8.35 -4.87 1.74
C ASN A 284 -9.77 -4.38 2.04
N LYS A 285 -9.86 -3.20 2.69
CA LYS A 285 -11.14 -2.52 2.93
C LYS A 285 -11.76 -2.02 1.62
N GLY A 286 -13.09 -2.06 1.53
CA GLY A 286 -13.83 -1.44 0.42
C GLY A 286 -15.32 -1.70 0.46
N LYS A 287 -16.06 -0.98 -0.38
CA LYS A 287 -17.53 -0.98 -0.42
C LYS A 287 -18.12 -2.37 -0.65
N HIS A 288 -17.38 -3.25 -1.32
CA HIS A 288 -17.84 -4.58 -1.69
C HIS A 288 -17.07 -5.69 -0.97
N VAL A 289 -16.45 -5.41 0.19
CA VAL A 289 -15.62 -6.40 0.92
C VAL A 289 -16.38 -7.68 1.26
N VAL A 290 -17.66 -7.60 1.63
CA VAL A 290 -18.49 -8.79 1.93
C VAL A 290 -18.63 -9.66 0.68
N LYS A 291 -18.89 -9.06 -0.49
CA LYS A 291 -18.94 -9.79 -1.77
C LYS A 291 -17.57 -10.39 -2.11
N ALA A 292 -16.49 -9.66 -1.85
CA ALA A 292 -15.12 -10.15 -2.07
C ALA A 292 -14.81 -11.36 -1.19
N VAL A 293 -15.22 -11.38 0.08
CA VAL A 293 -15.08 -12.54 0.99
C VAL A 293 -15.82 -13.75 0.42
N SER A 294 -17.10 -13.62 0.07
CA SER A 294 -17.88 -14.74 -0.51
C SER A 294 -17.29 -15.25 -1.83
N THR A 295 -16.77 -14.34 -2.65
CA THR A 295 -16.13 -14.70 -3.93
C THR A 295 -14.81 -15.43 -3.69
N LEU A 296 -13.99 -14.94 -2.76
CA LEU A 296 -12.73 -15.57 -2.38
C LEU A 296 -12.97 -16.96 -1.80
N ASP A 297 -13.94 -17.11 -0.91
CA ASP A 297 -14.33 -18.41 -0.35
C ASP A 297 -14.74 -19.40 -1.44
N THR A 298 -15.58 -18.96 -2.39
CA THR A 298 -15.96 -19.77 -3.56
C THR A 298 -14.74 -20.17 -4.38
N ILE A 299 -13.82 -19.23 -4.66
CA ILE A 299 -12.62 -19.50 -5.42
C ILE A 299 -11.77 -20.54 -4.68
N LEU A 300 -11.44 -20.32 -3.42
CA LEU A 300 -10.55 -21.21 -2.66
C LEU A 300 -11.14 -22.61 -2.48
N ASN A 301 -12.45 -22.72 -2.22
CA ASN A 301 -13.16 -23.98 -2.00
C ASN A 301 -13.63 -24.70 -3.28
N SER A 302 -13.49 -24.09 -4.46
CA SER A 302 -13.98 -24.68 -5.72
C SER A 302 -13.34 -26.03 -6.12
N GLN A 303 -12.33 -26.51 -5.39
CA GLN A 303 -11.75 -27.85 -5.58
C GLN A 303 -12.71 -29.03 -5.29
N TYR A 304 -13.89 -28.80 -4.69
CA TYR A 304 -14.96 -29.81 -4.60
C TYR A 304 -15.72 -30.03 -5.93
N THR A 305 -15.49 -29.18 -6.92
CA THR A 305 -16.00 -29.36 -8.28
C THR A 305 -14.82 -29.62 -9.20
N ARG A 306 -14.11 -30.73 -9.00
CA ARG A 306 -13.52 -31.39 -10.17
C ARG A 306 -14.70 -31.72 -11.08
N ALA A 307 -15.01 -30.82 -12.01
CA ALA A 307 -15.50 -31.25 -13.29
C ALA A 307 -14.47 -32.29 -13.73
N LYS A 308 -14.77 -33.57 -13.52
CA LYS A 308 -14.11 -34.66 -14.23
C LYS A 308 -14.31 -34.26 -15.68
N ALA A 309 -13.35 -33.57 -16.27
CA ALA A 309 -13.25 -33.56 -17.71
C ALA A 309 -13.27 -35.04 -18.06
N GLU A 310 -14.25 -35.46 -18.83
CA GLU A 310 -14.18 -36.73 -19.54
C GLU A 310 -12.99 -36.60 -20.47
N LEU A 311 -11.80 -36.84 -19.94
CA LEU A 311 -10.55 -36.85 -20.67
C LEU A 311 -10.66 -38.05 -21.61
N LYS A 312 -11.13 -37.80 -22.83
CA LYS A 312 -11.06 -38.80 -23.88
C LYS A 312 -9.60 -39.17 -24.06
N PRO A 313 -9.25 -40.47 -24.06
CA PRO A 313 -7.87 -40.89 -24.26
C PRO A 313 -7.36 -40.30 -25.58
N LEU A 314 -6.14 -39.79 -25.55
CA LEU A 314 -5.46 -39.27 -26.74
C LEU A 314 -5.30 -40.44 -27.72
N MET A 315 -6.09 -40.44 -28.80
CA MET A 315 -5.95 -41.43 -29.86
C MET A 315 -4.68 -41.12 -30.64
N LEU A 316 -3.59 -41.83 -30.33
CA LEU A 316 -2.41 -41.83 -31.16
C LEU A 316 -2.77 -42.51 -32.48
N SER A 317 -2.69 -41.78 -33.59
CA SER A 317 -2.87 -42.36 -34.92
C SER A 317 -1.84 -43.47 -35.12
N SER A 318 -2.29 -44.69 -35.40
CA SER A 318 -1.40 -45.78 -35.81
C SER A 318 -0.64 -45.36 -37.07
N PRO A 319 0.64 -45.73 -37.22
CA PRO A 319 1.39 -45.46 -38.43
C PRO A 319 0.65 -46.10 -39.62
N VAL A 320 0.42 -45.30 -40.66
CA VAL A 320 -0.09 -45.76 -41.95
C VAL A 320 0.96 -46.69 -42.53
N ASN A 321 0.62 -47.99 -42.64
CA ASN A 321 1.41 -48.95 -43.42
C ASN A 321 1.23 -48.70 -44.91
#